data_AF-A0A2D4ICL9-F1
#
_entry.id   AF-A0A2D4ICL9-F1
#
_cell.length_a   1.000
_cell.length_b   1.000
_cell.length_c   1.000
_cell.angle_alpha   90.00
_cell.angle_beta   90.00
_cell.angle_gamma   90.00
#
_symmetry.space_group_name_H-M   'P 1'
#
loop_
_entity.id
_entity.type
_entity.pdbx_description
1 polymer ?
#
loop_
_entity_poly.entity_id
_entity_poly.type
_entity_poly.pdbx_seq_one_letter_code
_entity_poly.pdbx_strand_id
1 'polypeptide(L)'
;TFTEEGREDNQLGVLPLLPGTFTSIKMKPSKIGTWLLETEVGEYQERGMQALFTVIDKDCKLPMGLASGIIQDSQISASGHVGYWEPKLARLSNTGKYNAWSIIKKEHEQPWIQVDLQRQVVITGIQTQGAMQLLKHLYTVEYFVTYSKDGRKWITFKGRHSKTQMHFEGNSDGTNVKENNIDPPI
;
A
#
# COMPACT_ATOMS: atom_id res chain seq x y z
N THR A 1 -22.44 -1.33 14.78
CA THR A 1 -23.64 -0.49 14.68
C THR A 1 -23.37 0.66 13.74
N PHE A 2 -24.41 1.15 13.10
CA PHE A 2 -24.36 2.30 12.19
C PHE A 2 -25.53 3.23 12.49
N THR A 3 -25.44 4.47 12.01
CA THR A 3 -26.50 5.47 12.13
C THR A 3 -26.96 5.91 10.74
N GLU A 4 -28.23 6.25 10.61
CA GLU A 4 -28.77 6.82 9.37
C GLU A 4 -28.39 8.31 9.28
N GLU A 5 -27.97 8.75 8.10
CA GLU A 5 -27.62 10.15 7.89
C GLU A 5 -28.87 11.05 8.06
N GLY A 6 -28.81 11.99 9.00
CA GLY A 6 -29.97 12.81 9.40
C GLY A 6 -30.76 12.27 10.60
N ARG A 7 -30.44 11.07 11.11
CA ARG A 7 -30.99 10.49 12.34
C ARG A 7 -29.88 9.85 13.17
N GLU A 8 -28.93 10.67 13.61
CA GLU A 8 -27.72 10.21 14.31
C GLU A 8 -27.99 9.60 15.70
N ASP A 9 -29.15 9.89 16.29
CA ASP A 9 -29.59 9.31 17.57
C ASP A 9 -30.04 7.85 17.47
N ASN A 10 -30.33 7.37 16.26
CA ASN A 10 -30.84 6.02 16.03
C ASN A 10 -29.71 5.07 15.63
N GLN A 11 -29.19 4.31 16.61
CA GLN A 11 -28.27 3.22 16.32
C GLN A 11 -29.01 2.00 15.77
N LEU A 12 -28.55 1.51 14.63
CA LEU A 12 -29.07 0.34 13.95
C LEU A 12 -28.01 -0.76 13.87
N GLY A 13 -28.48 -2.01 13.92
CA GLY A 13 -27.70 -3.22 13.66
C GLY A 13 -27.98 -3.81 12.27
N VAL A 14 -29.22 -3.68 11.80
CA VAL A 14 -29.71 -4.16 10.50
C VAL A 14 -30.62 -3.08 9.92
N LEU A 15 -30.54 -2.85 8.60
CA LEU A 15 -31.36 -1.87 7.89
C LEU A 15 -32.19 -2.58 6.81
N PRO A 16 -33.52 -2.61 6.94
CA PRO A 16 -34.38 -3.06 5.85
C PRO A 16 -34.33 -2.09 4.68
N LEU A 17 -33.85 -2.56 3.52
CA LEU A 17 -33.86 -1.79 2.27
C LEU A 17 -35.05 -2.23 1.42
N LEU A 18 -36.03 -1.34 1.26
CA LEU A 18 -37.23 -1.61 0.47
C LEU A 18 -36.97 -1.39 -1.03
N PRO A 19 -37.70 -2.08 -1.94
CA PRO A 19 -37.56 -1.85 -3.37
C PRO A 19 -37.77 -0.37 -3.74
N GLY A 20 -36.84 0.18 -4.52
CA GLY A 20 -36.89 1.59 -4.95
C GLY A 20 -36.41 2.61 -3.92
N THR A 21 -35.85 2.17 -2.79
CA THR A 21 -35.28 3.06 -1.77
C THR A 21 -33.76 3.19 -1.87
N PHE A 22 -33.24 4.32 -1.42
CA PHE A 22 -31.82 4.57 -1.22
C PHE A 22 -31.63 5.30 0.10
N THR A 23 -30.69 4.85 0.91
CA THR A 23 -30.40 5.42 2.22
C THR A 23 -28.88 5.47 2.42
N SER A 24 -28.40 6.58 2.96
CA SER A 24 -27.01 6.73 3.39
C SER A 24 -26.88 6.41 4.87
N ILE A 25 -25.93 5.54 5.21
CA ILE A 25 -25.59 5.21 6.61
C ILE A 25 -24.14 5.56 6.91
N LYS A 26 -23.90 5.98 8.15
CA LYS A 26 -22.55 6.18 8.70
C LYS A 26 -22.22 5.00 9.61
N MET A 27 -21.15 4.29 9.30
CA MET A 27 -20.65 3.17 10.10
C MET A 27 -19.28 3.53 10.70
N LYS A 28 -19.12 3.25 11.99
CA LYS A 28 -17.81 3.29 12.66
C LYS A 28 -17.50 1.89 13.19
N PRO A 29 -16.60 1.13 12.56
CA PRO A 29 -16.25 -0.20 13.05
C PRO A 29 -15.52 -0.11 14.38
N SER A 30 -15.77 -1.09 15.26
CA SER A 30 -15.16 -1.16 16.60
C SER A 30 -14.05 -2.21 16.71
N LYS A 31 -14.01 -3.18 15.79
CA LYS A 31 -13.05 -4.29 15.79
C LYS A 31 -12.40 -4.44 14.42
N ILE A 32 -11.09 -4.65 14.42
CA ILE A 32 -10.31 -4.98 13.23
C ILE A 32 -10.61 -6.40 12.74
N GLY A 33 -10.36 -6.66 11.46
CA GLY A 33 -10.53 -7.97 10.83
C GLY A 33 -11.39 -7.93 9.58
N THR A 34 -11.65 -9.11 9.03
CA THR A 34 -12.54 -9.29 7.89
C THR A 34 -13.94 -9.65 8.41
N TRP A 35 -14.94 -8.93 7.91
CA TRP A 35 -16.33 -9.01 8.35
C TRP A 35 -17.23 -9.27 7.15
N LEU A 36 -18.33 -9.98 7.40
CA LEU A 36 -19.34 -10.28 6.41
C LEU A 36 -20.40 -9.17 6.40
N LEU A 37 -20.69 -8.64 5.22
CA LEU A 37 -21.83 -7.79 4.93
C LEU A 37 -22.81 -8.61 4.11
N GLU A 38 -24.01 -8.82 4.62
CA GLU A 38 -24.98 -9.75 4.03
C GLU A 38 -26.41 -9.25 4.14
N THR A 39 -27.29 -9.93 3.43
CA THR A 39 -28.73 -9.89 3.66
C THR A 39 -29.12 -10.94 4.68
N GLU A 40 -30.04 -10.59 5.59
CA GLU A 40 -30.65 -11.53 6.54
C GLU A 40 -31.67 -12.47 5.86
N VAL A 41 -31.98 -12.24 4.57
CA VAL A 41 -32.89 -13.09 3.81
C VAL A 41 -32.11 -14.29 3.25
N GLY A 42 -32.23 -15.43 3.93
CA GLY A 42 -31.42 -16.63 3.67
C GLY A 42 -31.35 -17.08 2.21
N GLU A 43 -32.47 -17.12 1.48
CA GLU A 43 -32.47 -17.54 0.06
C GLU A 43 -31.56 -16.66 -0.82
N TYR A 44 -31.50 -15.36 -0.57
CA TYR A 44 -30.66 -14.44 -1.33
C TYR A 44 -29.20 -14.48 -0.86
N GLN A 45 -28.97 -14.70 0.44
CA GLN A 45 -27.64 -14.86 1.02
C GLN A 45 -26.94 -16.09 0.44
N GLU A 46 -27.63 -17.24 0.41
CA GLU A 46 -27.14 -18.50 -0.18
C GLU A 46 -26.89 -18.39 -1.68
N ARG A 47 -27.64 -17.51 -2.37
CA ARG A 47 -27.46 -17.19 -3.78
C ARG A 47 -26.40 -16.12 -4.05
N GLY A 48 -25.70 -15.64 -3.02
CA GLY A 48 -24.50 -14.81 -3.16
C GLY A 48 -24.68 -13.32 -2.87
N MET A 49 -25.82 -12.88 -2.31
CA MET A 49 -26.00 -11.51 -1.83
C MET A 49 -25.24 -11.29 -0.50
N GLN A 50 -23.91 -11.37 -0.59
CA GLN A 50 -22.98 -11.21 0.52
C GLN A 50 -21.63 -10.69 -0.01
N ALA A 51 -20.93 -9.91 0.80
CA ALA A 51 -19.61 -9.39 0.50
C ALA A 51 -18.77 -9.33 1.77
N LEU A 52 -17.47 -9.55 1.64
CA LEU A 52 -16.52 -9.34 2.74
C LEU A 52 -15.99 -7.91 2.68
N PHE A 53 -15.87 -7.27 3.85
CA PHE A 53 -15.14 -6.02 4.01
C PHE A 53 -14.08 -6.16 5.10
N THR A 54 -13.01 -5.37 5.02
CA THR A 54 -11.90 -5.44 5.97
C THR A 54 -11.76 -4.13 6.74
N VAL A 55 -11.65 -4.25 8.05
CA VAL A 55 -11.34 -3.15 8.97
C VAL A 55 -9.88 -3.30 9.38
N ILE A 56 -9.06 -2.33 9.01
CA ILE A 56 -7.65 -2.28 9.40
C ILE A 56 -7.46 -1.45 10.66
N ASP A 57 -6.35 -1.71 11.35
CA ASP A 57 -5.92 -0.87 12.46
C ASP A 57 -5.57 0.55 11.95
N LYS A 58 -5.99 1.57 12.72
CA LYS A 58 -5.65 2.97 12.44
C LYS A 58 -4.15 3.22 12.58
N ASP A 59 -3.51 2.48 13.49
CA ASP A 59 -2.08 2.61 13.78
C ASP A 59 -1.24 1.58 12.99
N CYS A 60 -1.79 1.05 11.89
CA CYS A 60 -1.10 0.14 10.97
C CYS A 60 0.01 0.88 10.19
N LYS A 61 1.10 1.26 10.86
CA LYS A 61 2.26 1.97 10.28
C LYS A 61 3.60 1.40 10.76
N LEU A 62 3.59 0.17 11.26
CA LEU A 62 4.80 -0.47 11.75
C LEU A 62 5.76 -0.82 10.59
N PRO A 63 7.09 -0.69 10.77
CA PRO A 63 8.05 -1.05 9.74
C PRO A 63 7.92 -2.53 9.34
N MET A 64 7.82 -2.78 8.02
CA MET A 64 7.65 -4.13 7.47
C MET A 64 8.92 -4.99 7.47
N GLY A 65 10.07 -4.42 7.84
CA GLY A 65 11.29 -5.20 8.09
C GLY A 65 12.43 -5.06 7.09
N LEU A 66 12.36 -4.08 6.16
CA LEU A 66 13.50 -3.77 5.28
C LEU A 66 14.71 -3.27 6.08
N ALA A 67 14.53 -2.32 7.00
CA ALA A 67 15.63 -1.78 7.79
C ALA A 67 16.16 -2.77 8.85
N SER A 68 15.27 -3.60 9.43
CA SER A 68 15.64 -4.56 10.48
C SER A 68 16.21 -5.89 9.98
N GLY A 69 16.14 -6.15 8.67
CA GLY A 69 16.61 -7.40 8.09
C GLY A 69 15.63 -8.58 8.18
N ILE A 70 14.41 -8.37 8.72
CA ILE A 70 13.35 -9.40 8.73
C ILE A 70 13.00 -9.81 7.29
N ILE A 71 12.96 -8.83 6.38
CA ILE A 71 12.91 -9.11 4.94
C ILE A 71 14.32 -9.48 4.49
N GLN A 72 14.48 -10.71 4.00
CA GLN A 72 15.75 -11.27 3.57
C GLN A 72 16.22 -10.68 2.24
N ASP A 73 17.52 -10.75 1.96
CA ASP A 73 18.09 -10.24 0.70
C ASP A 73 17.48 -10.91 -0.53
N SER A 74 17.14 -12.21 -0.43
CA SER A 74 16.50 -12.98 -1.51
C SER A 74 15.07 -12.53 -1.84
N GLN A 75 14.44 -11.76 -0.96
CA GLN A 75 13.11 -11.20 -1.16
C GLN A 75 13.13 -9.87 -1.93
N ILE A 76 14.32 -9.33 -2.22
CA ILE A 76 14.47 -8.03 -2.88
C ILE A 76 15.09 -8.25 -4.27
N SER A 77 14.34 -7.91 -5.31
CA SER A 77 14.78 -8.03 -6.71
C SER A 77 14.54 -6.74 -7.47
N ALA A 78 15.20 -6.55 -8.61
CA ALA A 78 15.02 -5.36 -9.43
C ALA A 78 15.17 -5.70 -10.91
N SER A 79 14.78 -4.76 -11.77
CA SER A 79 15.00 -4.84 -13.22
C SER A 79 16.48 -4.84 -13.62
N GLY A 80 17.37 -4.44 -12.71
CA GLY A 80 18.82 -4.38 -12.89
C GLY A 80 19.47 -3.50 -11.83
N HIS A 81 20.78 -3.34 -11.91
CA HIS A 81 21.54 -2.39 -11.08
C HIS A 81 22.85 -2.00 -11.77
N VAL A 82 23.45 -0.90 -11.34
CA VAL A 82 24.77 -0.48 -11.79
C VAL A 82 25.86 -0.84 -10.78
N GLY A 83 26.87 -1.59 -11.22
CA GLY A 83 28.01 -1.98 -10.37
C GLY A 83 27.55 -2.67 -9.09
N TYR A 84 28.07 -2.20 -7.95
CA TYR A 84 27.80 -2.75 -6.62
C TYR A 84 26.53 -2.19 -5.93
N TRP A 85 25.72 -1.38 -6.61
CA TRP A 85 24.46 -0.82 -6.06
C TRP A 85 23.30 -1.83 -6.13
N GLU A 86 23.47 -2.99 -5.49
CA GLU A 86 22.56 -4.12 -5.58
C GLU A 86 21.18 -3.87 -4.92
N PRO A 87 20.10 -4.53 -5.38
CA PRO A 87 18.74 -4.37 -4.82
C PRO A 87 18.66 -4.63 -3.32
N LYS A 88 19.37 -5.65 -2.81
CA LYS A 88 19.40 -6.03 -1.39
C LYS A 88 19.88 -4.92 -0.45
N LEU A 89 20.58 -3.90 -0.98
CA LEU A 89 21.08 -2.76 -0.24
C LEU A 89 20.02 -1.66 -0.05
N ALA A 90 18.85 -1.75 -0.70
CA ALA A 90 17.73 -0.81 -0.60
C ALA A 90 17.02 -0.89 0.75
N ARG A 91 17.76 -0.60 1.83
CA ARG A 91 17.30 -0.63 3.22
C ARG A 91 17.47 0.76 3.81
N LEU A 92 16.47 1.22 4.54
CA LEU A 92 16.47 2.56 5.12
C LEU A 92 17.62 2.70 6.14
N SER A 93 18.31 3.84 6.12
CA SER A 93 19.45 4.14 7.00
C SER A 93 20.59 3.14 6.92
N ASN A 94 20.70 2.42 5.81
CA ASN A 94 21.83 1.54 5.56
C ASN A 94 23.13 2.35 5.39
N THR A 95 24.24 1.81 5.88
CA THR A 95 25.55 2.50 5.90
C THR A 95 26.58 1.73 5.10
N GLY A 96 27.61 2.44 4.61
CA GLY A 96 28.72 1.83 3.89
C GLY A 96 29.00 2.54 2.57
N LYS A 97 30.00 2.05 1.84
CA LYS A 97 30.38 2.61 0.53
C LYS A 97 29.27 2.47 -0.52
N TYR A 98 28.55 1.34 -0.46
CA TYR A 98 27.35 1.07 -1.24
C TYR A 98 26.25 0.72 -0.25
N ASN A 99 25.23 1.57 -0.18
CA ASN A 99 24.23 1.52 0.87
C ASN A 99 22.80 1.71 0.35
N ALA A 100 22.61 1.61 -0.96
CA ALA A 100 21.32 1.73 -1.62
C ALA A 100 21.29 0.88 -2.89
N TRP A 101 20.15 0.87 -3.56
CA TRP A 101 20.02 0.36 -4.92
C TRP A 101 20.07 1.52 -5.92
N SER A 102 20.71 1.31 -7.06
CA SER A 102 20.78 2.30 -8.13
C SER A 102 20.90 1.62 -9.49
N ILE A 103 20.34 2.27 -10.51
CA ILE A 103 20.36 1.83 -11.89
C ILE A 103 20.43 3.02 -12.84
N ILE A 104 21.11 2.86 -13.96
CA ILE A 104 21.12 3.86 -15.03
C ILE A 104 19.85 3.65 -15.86
N LYS A 105 18.94 4.62 -15.81
CA LYS A 105 17.73 4.62 -16.64
C LYS A 105 18.12 4.82 -18.12
N LYS A 106 17.66 3.91 -18.99
CA LYS A 106 17.79 4.03 -20.45
C LYS A 106 16.53 4.65 -21.06
N GLU A 107 16.66 5.22 -22.26
CA GLU A 107 15.49 5.66 -23.03
C GLU A 107 14.55 4.46 -23.27
N HIS A 108 13.27 4.61 -22.94
CA HIS A 108 12.20 3.60 -23.02
C HIS A 108 12.16 2.50 -21.95
N GLU A 109 13.04 2.53 -20.94
CA GLU A 109 12.96 1.59 -19.82
C GLU A 109 12.38 2.27 -18.57
N GLN A 110 11.50 1.55 -17.86
CA GLN A 110 11.00 1.94 -16.55
C GLN A 110 11.61 1.00 -15.50
N PRO A 111 12.72 1.40 -14.84
CA PRO A 111 13.35 0.55 -13.85
C PRO A 111 12.43 0.33 -12.66
N TRP A 112 12.50 -0.85 -12.06
CA TRP A 112 11.69 -1.23 -10.92
C TRP A 112 12.51 -1.99 -9.89
N ILE A 113 12.07 -1.90 -8.64
CA ILE A 113 12.52 -2.73 -7.53
C ILE A 113 11.28 -3.36 -6.89
N GLN A 114 11.36 -4.66 -6.62
CA GLN A 114 10.30 -5.48 -6.07
C GLN A 114 10.74 -6.02 -4.71
N VAL A 115 9.81 -5.98 -3.76
CA VAL A 115 9.94 -6.62 -2.46
C VAL A 115 8.86 -7.69 -2.35
N ASP A 116 9.27 -8.95 -2.28
CA ASP A 116 8.36 -10.08 -2.05
C ASP A 116 8.17 -10.30 -0.54
N LEU A 117 6.97 -10.02 -0.04
CA LEU A 117 6.64 -10.16 1.37
C LEU A 117 6.28 -11.59 1.77
N GLN A 118 6.30 -12.54 0.82
CA GLN A 118 6.02 -13.99 0.98
C GLN A 118 4.62 -14.35 1.48
N ARG A 119 3.85 -13.36 1.93
CA ARG A 119 2.46 -13.47 2.37
C ARG A 119 1.72 -12.18 2.05
N GLN A 120 0.40 -12.26 1.97
CA GLN A 120 -0.42 -11.06 1.84
C GLN A 120 -0.38 -10.27 3.14
N VAL A 121 -0.11 -8.97 3.02
CA VAL A 121 -0.07 -8.01 4.12
C VAL A 121 -0.72 -6.72 3.67
N VAL A 122 -1.06 -5.85 4.62
CA VAL A 122 -1.58 -4.51 4.36
C VAL A 122 -0.41 -3.54 4.32
N ILE A 123 -0.32 -2.73 3.27
CA ILE A 123 0.66 -1.65 3.16
C ILE A 123 -0.06 -0.30 3.16
N THR A 124 0.32 0.54 4.11
CA THR A 124 -0.28 1.87 4.35
C THR A 124 0.68 3.02 4.08
N GLY A 125 1.97 2.73 3.86
CA GLY A 125 2.98 3.77 3.67
C GLY A 125 4.28 3.23 3.11
N ILE A 126 5.04 4.13 2.49
CA ILE A 126 6.38 3.86 1.95
C ILE A 126 7.29 5.00 2.41
N GLN A 127 8.48 4.64 2.88
CA GLN A 127 9.56 5.58 3.17
C GLN A 127 10.67 5.38 2.13
N THR A 128 11.15 6.46 1.54
CA THR A 128 12.24 6.46 0.56
C THR A 128 13.42 7.27 1.06
N GLN A 129 14.62 6.87 0.67
CA GLN A 129 15.88 7.56 0.94
C GLN A 129 16.82 7.36 -0.24
N GLY A 130 17.63 8.37 -0.52
CA GLY A 130 18.71 8.27 -1.50
C GLY A 130 20.01 7.73 -0.88
N ALA A 131 21.10 8.00 -1.59
CA ALA A 131 22.46 7.81 -1.12
C ALA A 131 23.34 9.02 -1.48
N MET A 132 24.51 9.09 -0.87
CA MET A 132 25.53 10.08 -1.21
C MET A 132 26.82 9.38 -1.62
N GLN A 133 27.32 9.69 -2.82
CA GLN A 133 28.58 9.16 -3.32
C GLN A 133 29.49 10.30 -3.75
N LEU A 134 30.67 10.42 -3.12
CA LEU A 134 31.68 11.45 -3.45
C LEU A 134 31.06 12.86 -3.55
N LEU A 135 30.30 13.26 -2.53
CA LEU A 135 29.58 14.55 -2.43
C LEU A 135 28.43 14.75 -3.45
N LYS A 136 28.08 13.73 -4.25
CA LYS A 136 26.90 13.75 -5.11
C LYS A 136 25.73 13.03 -4.44
N HIS A 137 24.59 13.68 -4.40
CA HIS A 137 23.33 13.07 -3.96
C HIS A 137 22.71 12.28 -5.11
N LEU A 138 22.34 11.02 -4.83
CA LEU A 138 21.65 10.13 -5.75
C LEU A 138 20.32 9.75 -5.10
N TYR A 139 19.20 10.11 -5.72
CA TYR A 139 17.89 9.90 -5.14
C TYR A 139 16.79 9.87 -6.21
N THR A 140 15.66 9.29 -5.86
CA THR A 140 14.47 9.24 -6.70
C THR A 140 13.59 10.45 -6.40
N VAL A 141 13.23 11.23 -7.43
CA VAL A 141 12.39 12.42 -7.29
C VAL A 141 10.89 12.13 -7.39
N GLU A 142 10.53 11.06 -8.10
CA GLU A 142 9.14 10.64 -8.28
C GLU A 142 9.10 9.14 -8.58
N TYR A 143 8.08 8.46 -8.09
CA TYR A 143 7.85 7.05 -8.38
C TYR A 143 6.35 6.72 -8.34
N PHE A 144 6.00 5.53 -8.81
CA PHE A 144 4.67 4.97 -8.65
C PHE A 144 4.77 3.55 -8.09
N VAL A 145 3.64 3.04 -7.58
CA VAL A 145 3.59 1.71 -6.96
C VAL A 145 2.72 0.79 -7.80
N THR A 146 3.23 -0.41 -8.06
CA THR A 146 2.45 -1.54 -8.53
C THR A 146 2.49 -2.64 -7.49
N TYR A 147 1.42 -3.43 -7.39
CA TYR A 147 1.33 -4.54 -6.45
C TYR A 147 0.68 -5.76 -7.10
N SER A 148 0.99 -6.92 -6.55
CA SER A 148 0.46 -8.20 -7.02
C SER A 148 0.35 -9.18 -5.84
N LYS A 149 -0.66 -10.06 -5.90
CA LYS A 149 -0.84 -11.16 -4.94
C LYS A 149 -0.29 -12.49 -5.45
N ASP A 150 -0.06 -12.61 -6.76
CA ASP A 150 0.32 -13.85 -7.44
C ASP A 150 1.63 -13.74 -8.24
N GLY A 151 2.23 -12.54 -8.27
CA GLY A 151 3.44 -12.23 -9.03
C GLY A 151 3.22 -12.14 -10.55
N ARG A 152 2.00 -12.38 -11.04
CA ARG A 152 1.68 -12.44 -12.47
C ARG A 152 0.82 -11.26 -12.90
N LYS A 153 -0.26 -10.99 -12.15
CA LYS A 153 -1.16 -9.87 -12.41
C LYS A 153 -0.78 -8.71 -11.52
N TRP A 154 -0.29 -7.65 -12.15
CA TRP A 154 0.12 -6.43 -11.47
C TRP A 154 -0.93 -5.34 -11.63
N ILE A 155 -1.19 -4.63 -10.53
CA ILE A 155 -2.16 -3.54 -10.47
C ILE A 155 -1.40 -2.26 -10.10
N THR A 156 -1.60 -1.20 -10.89
CA THR A 156 -1.06 0.13 -10.60
C THR A 156 -1.90 0.84 -9.55
N PHE A 157 -1.26 1.33 -8.49
CA PHE A 157 -1.91 2.12 -7.46
C PHE A 157 -2.34 3.49 -8.01
N LYS A 158 -3.58 3.89 -7.71
CA LYS A 158 -4.22 5.11 -8.23
C LYS A 158 -4.60 6.14 -7.17
N GLY A 159 -4.65 5.75 -5.89
CA GLY A 159 -5.16 6.61 -4.82
C GLY A 159 -6.65 6.95 -4.95
N ARG A 160 -7.16 7.86 -4.10
CA ARG A 160 -8.58 8.28 -4.11
C ARG A 160 -8.98 9.20 -5.25
N HIS A 161 -8.06 10.05 -5.73
CA HIS A 161 -8.40 11.21 -6.57
C HIS A 161 -7.90 11.12 -8.01
N SER A 162 -7.05 10.13 -8.36
CA SER A 162 -6.56 9.95 -9.72
C SER A 162 -7.29 8.83 -10.45
N LYS A 163 -7.74 9.10 -11.68
CA LYS A 163 -8.28 8.07 -12.59
C LYS A 163 -7.17 7.20 -13.22
N THR A 164 -5.94 7.70 -13.18
CA THR A 164 -4.75 7.10 -13.81
C THR A 164 -3.81 6.53 -12.75
N GLN A 165 -2.54 6.88 -12.76
CA GLN A 165 -1.50 6.41 -11.85
C GLN A 165 -1.27 7.45 -10.75
N MET A 166 -1.07 6.99 -9.51
CA MET A 166 -0.60 7.87 -8.43
C MET A 166 0.92 8.01 -8.54
N HIS A 167 1.38 9.24 -8.72
CA HIS A 167 2.79 9.59 -8.65
C HIS A 167 3.09 10.09 -7.23
N PHE A 168 3.98 9.38 -6.54
CA PHE A 168 4.47 9.75 -5.23
C PHE A 168 5.68 10.66 -5.37
N GLU A 169 5.68 11.75 -4.62
CA GLU A 169 6.83 12.62 -4.51
C GLU A 169 7.95 11.90 -3.76
N GLY A 170 9.13 11.85 -4.38
CA GLY A 170 10.31 11.24 -3.81
C GLY A 170 11.12 12.22 -2.95
N ASN A 171 12.42 12.00 -2.90
CA ASN A 171 13.35 12.77 -2.08
C ASN A 171 13.84 14.03 -2.81
N SER A 172 14.30 15.02 -2.04
CA SER A 172 14.97 16.22 -2.54
C SER A 172 16.49 16.17 -2.35
N ASP A 173 16.99 15.15 -1.66
CA ASP A 173 18.40 14.92 -1.39
C ASP A 173 18.69 13.42 -1.17
N GLY A 174 19.98 13.10 -1.00
CA GLY A 174 20.47 11.72 -0.85
C GLY A 174 20.47 11.17 0.58
N THR A 175 19.89 11.85 1.56
CA THR A 175 20.07 11.54 3.00
C THR A 175 18.79 11.58 3.81
N ASN A 176 17.91 12.56 3.59
CA ASN A 176 16.68 12.71 4.36
C ASN A 176 15.64 11.68 3.92
N VAL A 177 14.86 11.19 4.89
CA VAL A 177 13.78 10.24 4.64
C VAL A 177 12.54 11.00 4.18
N LYS A 178 11.95 10.57 3.06
CA LYS A 178 10.64 11.03 2.60
C LYS A 178 9.63 9.93 2.93
N GLU A 179 8.53 10.31 3.57
CA GLU A 179 7.42 9.40 3.87
C GLU A 179 6.21 9.72 2.99
N ASN A 180 5.60 8.67 2.45
CA ASN A 180 4.40 8.74 1.63
C ASN A 180 3.33 7.81 2.20
N ASN A 181 2.13 8.36 2.43
CA ASN A 181 0.97 7.59 2.86
C ASN A 181 0.24 6.96 1.66
N ILE A 182 -0.23 5.73 1.81
CA ILE A 182 -1.00 5.00 0.81
C ILE A 182 -2.47 5.00 1.24
N ASP A 183 -3.28 5.78 0.53
CA ASP A 183 -4.73 5.88 0.76
C ASP A 183 -5.49 5.77 -0.58
N PRO A 184 -6.29 4.71 -0.79
CA PRO A 184 -6.59 3.62 0.16
C PRO A 184 -5.42 2.64 0.37
N PRO A 185 -5.32 1.96 1.53
CA PRO A 185 -4.32 0.91 1.77
C PRO A 185 -4.32 -0.18 0.69
N ILE A 186 -3.14 -0.77 0.43
CA ILE A 186 -2.94 -1.88 -0.52
C ILE A 186 -2.96 -3.22 0.22
#